data_AF-A0A2B4R070-F1
#
_entry.id   AF-A0A2B4R070-F1
#
_cell.length_a   1.000
_cell.length_b   1.000
_cell.length_c   1.000
_cell.angle_alpha   90.00
_cell.angle_beta   90.00
_cell.angle_gamma   90.00
#
_symmetry.space_group_name_H-M   'P 1'
#
loop_
_entity.id
_entity.type
_entity.pdbx_description
1 polymer ?
#
loop_
_entity_poly.entity_id
_entity_poly.type
_entity_poly.pdbx_seq_one_letter_code
_entity_poly.pdbx_strand_id
1 'polypeptide(L)'
;AWWVSRGGTQMNYWGGATGHDKMCACGVTNSCSDGKKCNCHNSGYGWREDSGLLTDKSVLPVKQIRLGDLDHSSEEGYYTLGKLKCYGVA
;
A
#
# COMPACT_ATOMS: atom_id res chain seq x y z
N ALA A 1 4.88 -6.72 -0.13
CA ALA A 1 3.46 -6.71 -0.55
C ALA A 1 3.25 -5.80 -1.76
N TRP A 2 2.25 -6.10 -2.59
CA TRP A 2 1.85 -5.27 -3.74
C TRP A 2 0.34 -5.40 -3.99
N TRP A 3 -0.21 -4.53 -4.83
CA TRP A 3 -1.57 -4.67 -5.34
C TRP A 3 -1.57 -4.83 -6.86
N VAL A 4 -2.66 -5.35 -7.40
CA VAL A 4 -2.81 -5.61 -8.83
C VAL A 4 -3.85 -4.65 -9.41
N SER A 5 -3.48 -3.94 -10.47
CA SER A 5 -4.35 -3.00 -11.17
C SER A 5 -5.51 -3.68 -11.89
N ARG A 6 -6.48 -2.88 -12.37
CA ARG A 6 -7.56 -3.38 -13.24
C ARG A 6 -7.05 -4.15 -14.46
N GLY A 7 -5.88 -3.76 -14.97
CA GLY A 7 -5.24 -4.36 -16.14
C GLY A 7 -4.40 -5.60 -15.82
N GLY A 8 -4.32 -6.02 -14.55
CA GLY A 8 -3.49 -7.14 -14.12
C GLY A 8 -2.02 -6.77 -13.86
N THR A 9 -1.67 -5.49 -13.96
CA THR A 9 -0.29 -5.02 -13.70
C THR A 9 -0.02 -4.98 -12.21
N GLN A 10 1.14 -5.47 -11.80
CA GLN A 10 1.63 -5.34 -10.43
C GLN A 10 2.01 -3.89 -10.15
N MET A 11 1.46 -3.35 -9.06
CA MET A 11 1.65 -1.98 -8.60
C MET A 11 2.43 -2.00 -7.29
N ASN A 12 3.62 -1.40 -7.31
CA ASN A 12 4.59 -1.46 -6.21
C ASN A 12 4.56 -0.24 -5.27
N TYR A 13 3.56 0.63 -5.39
CA TYR A 13 3.35 1.77 -4.50
C TYR A 13 2.04 1.60 -3.74
N TRP A 14 1.92 2.24 -2.57
CA TRP A 14 0.70 2.23 -1.76
C TRP A 14 0.01 3.60 -1.72
N GLY A 15 -1.12 3.68 -1.02
CA GLY A 15 -1.90 4.91 -0.92
C GLY A 15 -1.03 6.11 -0.50
N GLY A 16 -1.23 7.26 -1.14
CA GLY A 16 -0.41 8.46 -0.92
C GLY A 16 0.99 8.45 -1.55
N ALA A 17 1.38 7.38 -2.25
CA ALA A 17 2.68 7.26 -2.92
C ALA A 17 2.57 7.04 -4.45
N THR A 18 1.49 7.52 -5.08
CA THR A 18 1.32 7.43 -6.54
C THR A 18 2.52 8.04 -7.27
N GLY A 19 3.15 7.27 -8.14
CA GLY A 19 4.37 7.68 -8.87
C GLY A 19 5.68 7.41 -8.15
N HIS A 20 5.65 6.90 -6.90
CA HIS A 20 6.84 6.60 -6.11
C HIS A 20 6.99 5.08 -5.90
N ASP A 21 7.89 4.45 -6.67
CA ASP A 21 8.10 2.99 -6.61
C ASP A 21 8.57 2.51 -5.23
N LYS A 22 7.96 1.44 -4.73
CA LYS A 22 8.27 0.79 -3.44
C LYS A 22 8.17 1.73 -2.24
N MET A 23 7.24 2.68 -2.29
CA MET A 23 7.00 3.64 -1.22
C MET A 23 5.54 3.61 -0.75
N CYS A 24 5.37 4.03 0.50
CA CYS A 24 4.11 4.37 1.13
C CYS A 24 4.06 5.88 1.39
N ALA A 25 2.91 6.42 1.81
CA ALA A 25 2.75 7.86 2.07
C ALA A 25 3.88 8.43 2.97
N CYS A 26 4.21 7.73 4.07
CA CYS A 26 5.26 8.17 4.99
C CYS A 26 6.66 8.16 4.34
N GLY A 27 6.88 7.32 3.32
CA GLY A 27 8.15 7.22 2.62
C GLY A 27 8.38 8.41 1.71
N VAL A 28 7.30 8.93 1.12
CA VAL A 28 7.33 10.17 0.31
C VAL A 28 7.68 11.37 1.20
N THR A 29 7.18 11.41 2.43
CA THR A 29 7.40 12.51 3.39
C THR A 29 8.60 12.30 4.31
N ASN A 30 9.37 11.21 4.15
CA ASN A 30 10.46 10.81 5.06
C ASN A 30 10.04 10.76 6.54
N SER A 31 8.80 10.38 6.80
CA SER A 31 8.21 10.31 8.14
C SER A 31 7.90 8.89 8.60
N CYS A 32 8.32 7.87 7.85
CA CYS A 32 8.21 6.49 8.31
C CYS A 32 9.12 6.26 9.52
N SER A 33 8.75 5.30 10.34
CA SER A 33 9.63 4.83 11.42
C SER A 33 10.91 4.22 10.86
N ASP A 34 12.00 4.37 11.62
CA ASP A 34 13.30 3.75 11.36
C ASP A 34 13.90 4.04 9.97
N GLY A 35 13.52 5.17 9.36
CA GLY A 35 14.01 5.61 8.05
C GLY A 35 13.61 4.71 6.88
N LYS A 36 12.59 3.87 7.07
CA LYS A 36 12.11 2.93 6.04
C LYS A 36 11.25 3.65 4.99
N LYS A 37 10.95 2.96 3.88
CA LYS A 37 10.06 3.48 2.81
C LYS A 37 8.56 3.27 3.10
N CYS A 38 8.25 2.40 4.05
CA CYS A 38 6.92 2.05 4.53
C CYS A 38 7.04 1.62 5.99
N ASN A 39 6.06 1.94 6.82
CA ASN A 39 6.00 1.49 8.22
C ASN A 39 5.83 -0.04 8.33
N CYS A 40 5.11 -0.67 7.40
CA CYS A 40 4.92 -2.12 7.39
C CYS A 40 6.18 -2.91 6.98
N HIS A 41 7.24 -2.22 6.53
CA HIS A 41 8.57 -2.84 6.45
C HIS A 41 9.21 -2.82 7.84
N ASN A 42 8.61 -3.57 8.76
CA ASN A 42 8.98 -3.62 10.16
C ASN A 42 9.77 -4.90 10.44
N SER A 43 10.98 -4.77 10.98
CA SER A 43 11.80 -5.90 11.47
C SER A 43 11.78 -6.01 13.00
N GLY A 44 11.01 -5.18 13.68
CA GLY A 44 10.87 -5.13 15.13
C GLY A 44 9.50 -5.58 15.61
N TYR A 45 9.32 -5.62 16.92
CA TYR A 45 8.05 -5.99 17.54
C TYR A 45 7.01 -4.87 17.45
N GLY A 46 5.73 -5.26 17.39
CA GLY A 46 4.59 -4.34 17.46
C GLY A 46 3.95 -4.03 16.11
N TRP A 47 2.67 -3.63 16.18
CA TRP A 47 1.87 -3.29 15.01
C TRP A 47 2.31 -1.95 14.40
N ARG A 48 2.45 -1.96 13.07
CA ARG A 48 2.73 -0.78 12.27
C ARG A 48 1.72 -0.72 11.13
N GLU A 49 1.41 0.49 10.70
CA GLU A 49 0.42 0.72 9.64
C GLU A 49 0.89 1.80 8.68
N ASP A 50 0.59 1.58 7.40
CA ASP A 50 0.57 2.60 6.37
C ASP A 50 -0.88 2.76 5.88
N SER A 51 -1.30 4.00 5.61
CA SER A 51 -2.63 4.29 5.08
C SER A 51 -2.57 5.38 4.01
N GLY A 52 -3.61 5.45 3.18
CA GLY A 52 -3.72 6.48 2.16
C GLY A 52 -4.66 6.08 1.02
N LEU A 53 -4.89 7.01 0.10
CA LEU A 53 -5.72 6.78 -1.09
C LEU A 53 -4.85 6.38 -2.29
N LEU A 54 -5.30 5.38 -3.02
CA LEU A 54 -4.88 5.14 -4.40
C LEU A 54 -5.73 6.04 -5.30
N THR A 55 -5.10 6.92 -6.09
CA THR A 55 -5.80 7.98 -6.83
C THR A 55 -5.57 7.93 -8.34
N ASP A 56 -4.68 7.08 -8.84
CA ASP A 56 -4.45 6.94 -10.28
C ASP A 56 -5.62 6.21 -10.96
N LYS A 57 -6.50 7.02 -11.56
CA LYS A 57 -7.72 6.57 -12.26
C LYS A 57 -7.43 5.63 -13.43
N SER A 58 -6.23 5.69 -14.01
CA SER A 58 -5.89 4.88 -15.18
C SER A 58 -5.70 3.39 -14.85
N VAL A 59 -5.39 3.08 -13.58
CA VAL A 59 -5.06 1.72 -13.10
C VAL A 59 -6.05 1.18 -12.06
N LEU A 60 -6.92 2.03 -11.51
CA LEU A 60 -8.01 1.62 -10.62
C LEU A 60 -9.17 0.94 -11.38
N PRO A 61 -9.97 0.08 -10.71
CA PRO A 61 -9.88 -0.31 -9.29
C PRO A 61 -8.75 -1.31 -8.99
N VAL A 62 -8.49 -1.51 -7.69
CA VAL A 62 -7.65 -2.61 -7.21
C VAL A 62 -8.35 -3.94 -7.48
N LYS A 63 -7.66 -4.87 -8.14
CA LYS A 63 -8.18 -6.22 -8.45
C LYS A 63 -7.79 -7.25 -7.40
N GLN A 64 -6.57 -7.15 -6.86
CA GLN A 64 -6.04 -8.06 -5.84
C GLN A 64 -5.08 -7.30 -4.92
N ILE A 65 -5.01 -7.74 -3.67
CA ILE A 65 -3.94 -7.39 -2.72
C ILE A 65 -3.16 -8.65 -2.43
N ARG A 66 -1.83 -8.56 -2.52
CA ARG A 66 -0.91 -9.67 -2.25
C ARG A 66 0.03 -9.26 -1.13
N LEU A 67 -0.28 -9.73 0.05
CA LEU A 67 0.61 -9.68 1.20
C LEU A 67 1.59 -10.85 1.11
N GLY A 68 2.79 -10.66 1.61
CA GLY A 68 3.85 -11.67 1.68
C GLY A 68 4.75 -11.35 2.86
N ASP A 69 5.76 -12.20 3.10
CA ASP A 69 6.53 -12.19 4.37
C ASP A 69 5.61 -12.53 5.55
N LEU A 70 4.98 -13.71 5.44
CA LEU A 70 3.98 -14.26 6.37
C LEU A 70 4.19 -15.78 6.49
N ASP A 71 5.43 -16.25 6.34
CA ASP A 71 5.81 -17.66 6.35
C ASP A 71 6.33 -18.14 7.71
N HIS A 72 6.51 -17.24 8.68
CA HIS A 72 6.75 -17.59 10.09
C HIS A 72 5.47 -17.54 10.94
N SER A 73 5.38 -18.41 11.95
CA SER A 73 4.19 -18.53 12.82
C SER A 73 3.91 -17.31 13.69
N SER A 74 4.87 -16.40 13.84
CA SER A 74 4.75 -15.14 14.57
C SER A 74 4.40 -13.95 13.67
N GLU A 75 4.31 -14.15 12.36
CA GLU A 75 4.03 -13.08 11.40
C GLU A 75 2.54 -12.99 11.13
N GLU A 76 2.00 -11.79 11.26
CA GLU A 76 0.61 -11.49 11.05
C GLU A 76 0.48 -10.24 10.20
N GLY A 77 -0.50 -10.23 9.29
CA GLY A 77 -0.73 -9.12 8.38
C GLY A 77 -2.21 -8.89 8.15
N TYR A 78 -2.64 -7.63 8.23
CA TYR A 78 -4.01 -7.21 7.97
C TYR A 78 -4.03 -6.17 6.85
N TYR A 79 -5.12 -6.14 6.09
CA TYR A 79 -5.37 -5.08 5.12
C TYR A 79 -6.84 -4.68 5.12
N THR A 80 -7.09 -3.42 4.79
CA THR A 80 -8.44 -2.92 4.51
C THR A 80 -8.43 -2.26 3.13
N LEU A 81 -9.39 -2.65 2.29
CA LEU A 81 -9.61 -2.01 0.98
C LEU A 81 -11.00 -1.36 0.97
N GLY A 82 -11.02 -0.04 0.87
CA GLY A 82 -12.26 0.71 0.73
C GLY A 82 -12.93 0.54 -0.63
N LYS A 83 -14.21 0.92 -0.72
CA LYS A 83 -14.95 0.98 -2.00
C LYS A 83 -14.28 1.96 -2.97
N LEU A 84 -14.30 1.66 -4.26
CA LEU A 84 -13.96 2.62 -5.30
C LEU A 84 -14.90 3.83 -5.21
N LYS A 85 -14.35 5.04 -5.09
CA LYS A 85 -15.10 6.30 -5.11
C LYS A 85 -14.87 7.02 -6.43
N CYS A 86 -15.94 7.26 -7.16
CA CYS A 86 -15.94 8.01 -8.41
C CYS A 86 -16.50 9.40 -8.18
N TYR A 87 -15.84 10.42 -8.73
CA TYR A 87 -16.28 11.81 -8.67
C TYR A 87 -16.38 12.34 -10.09
N GLY A 88 -17.51 12.94 -10.43
CA GLY A 88 -17.75 13.67 -11.65
C GLY A 88 -18.40 15.01 -11.32
N VAL A 89 -18.22 15.99 -12.20
CA VAL A 89 -19.06 17.20 -12.18
C VAL A 89 -20.23 16.90 -13.11
N ALA A 90 -21.45 17.16 -12.64
CA ALA A 90 -22.67 17.01 -13.43
C ALA A 90 -22.68 17.99 -14.60
#